data_AF-A0A8T4WQ86-F1
#
_entry.id   AF-A0A8T4WQ86-F1
#
_cell.length_a   1.000
_cell.length_b   1.000
_cell.length_c   1.000
_cell.angle_alpha   90.00
_cell.angle_beta   90.00
_cell.angle_gamma   90.00
#
_symmetry.space_group_name_H-M   'P 1'
#
loop_
_entity.id
_entity.type
_entity.pdbx_description
1 polymer ?
#
loop_
_entity_poly.entity_id
_entity_poly.type
_entity_poly.pdbx_seq_one_letter_code
_entity_poly.pdbx_strand_id
1 'polypeptide(L)'
;MEIDSGVEPEPSGPQRRDFSVNWTGMVSRTFALWKRRLPGYLTIMGITSIAVYGLYAIVLYLLAGPIGISILPYIGTSPFSLITSLIDLQQLSMDQVIILIPMTIISMIIYAV
;
A
#
# COMPACT_ATOMS: atom_id res chain seq x y z
N MET A 1 -31.05 21.73 65.14
CA MET A 1 -30.52 21.95 63.79
C MET A 1 -29.68 20.72 63.48
N GLU A 2 -30.26 19.74 62.80
CA GLU A 2 -29.52 18.58 62.30
C GLU A 2 -28.69 19.01 61.10
N ILE A 3 -27.40 18.68 61.15
CA ILE A 3 -26.47 18.84 60.05
C ILE A 3 -26.66 17.60 59.17
N ASP A 4 -27.31 17.80 58.03
CA ASP A 4 -27.47 16.83 56.96
C ASP A 4 -26.08 16.51 56.39
N SER A 5 -25.44 15.46 56.91
CA SER A 5 -24.25 14.86 56.33
C SER A 5 -24.68 13.91 55.22
N GLY A 6 -25.19 14.47 54.13
CA GLY A 6 -25.46 13.73 52.91
C GLY A 6 -24.15 13.18 52.35
N VAL A 7 -24.08 11.86 52.18
CA VAL A 7 -23.00 11.17 51.46
C VAL A 7 -22.99 11.73 50.04
N GLU A 8 -21.90 12.42 49.67
CA GLU A 8 -21.73 12.89 48.30
C GLU A 8 -21.75 11.68 47.35
N PRO A 9 -22.54 11.72 46.26
CA PRO A 9 -22.57 10.64 45.29
C PRO A 9 -21.17 10.46 44.69
N GLU A 10 -20.69 9.22 44.63
CA GLU A 10 -19.42 8.89 43.99
C GLU A 10 -19.40 9.49 42.57
N PRO A 11 -18.33 10.20 42.18
CA PRO A 11 -18.26 10.83 40.88
C PRO A 11 -18.28 9.75 39.79
N SER A 12 -19.44 9.55 39.17
CA SER A 12 -19.66 8.72 37.98
C SER A 12 -19.12 9.41 36.71
N GLY A 13 -17.94 10.00 36.81
CA GLY A 13 -17.23 10.54 35.67
C GLY A 13 -16.58 9.40 34.87
N PRO A 14 -16.37 9.55 33.55
CA PRO A 14 -15.63 8.58 32.78
C PRO A 14 -14.27 8.36 33.45
N GLN A 15 -13.94 7.11 33.79
CA GLN A 15 -12.67 6.71 34.41
C GLN A 15 -11.55 7.50 33.75
N ARG A 16 -10.86 8.34 34.54
CA ARG A 16 -9.63 9.01 34.11
C ARG A 16 -8.71 7.89 33.65
N ARG A 17 -8.57 7.75 32.33
CA ARG A 17 -7.62 6.80 31.75
C ARG A 17 -6.26 7.21 32.27
N ASP A 18 -5.68 6.40 33.14
CA ASP A 18 -4.30 6.60 33.57
C ASP A 18 -3.44 6.64 32.32
N PHE A 19 -3.01 7.85 31.95
CA PHE A 19 -2.02 8.07 30.91
C PHE A 19 -0.66 7.87 31.56
N SER A 20 -0.38 6.67 32.09
CA SER A 20 1.00 6.28 32.34
C SER A 20 1.64 6.09 30.97
N VAL A 21 2.46 7.06 30.58
CA VAL A 21 3.04 7.18 29.24
C VAL A 21 4.20 6.20 29.11
N ASN A 22 3.89 4.90 29.12
CA ASN A 22 4.86 3.86 28.88
C ASN A 22 5.14 3.79 27.38
N TRP A 23 6.42 3.72 26.96
CA TRP A 23 6.82 3.67 25.55
C TRP A 23 6.10 2.57 24.77
N THR A 24 5.87 1.43 25.40
CA THR A 24 5.09 0.30 24.89
C THR A 24 3.60 0.65 24.67
N GLY A 25 3.03 1.52 25.49
CA GLY A 25 1.65 2.03 25.34
C GLY A 25 1.50 2.99 24.16
N MET A 26 2.54 3.76 23.83
CA MET A 26 2.54 4.61 22.62
C MET A 26 2.64 3.77 21.35
N VAL A 27 3.53 2.76 21.33
CA VAL A 27 3.67 1.85 20.18
C VAL A 27 2.39 1.05 19.94
N SER A 28 1.78 0.49 20.98
CA SER A 28 0.54 -0.30 20.84
C SER A 28 -0.64 0.53 20.33
N ARG A 29 -0.78 1.78 20.80
CA ARG A 29 -1.80 2.71 20.30
C ARG A 29 -1.56 3.09 18.83
N THR A 30 -0.31 3.33 18.45
CA THR A 30 0.05 3.59 17.05
C THR A 30 -0.26 2.39 16.17
N PHE A 31 0.13 1.17 16.56
CA PHE A 31 -0.21 -0.05 15.81
C PHE A 31 -1.72 -0.30 15.73
N ALA A 32 -2.48 -0.01 16.79
CA ALA A 32 -3.94 -0.13 16.77
C ALA A 32 -4.58 0.85 15.78
N LEU A 33 -4.08 2.08 15.68
CA LEU A 33 -4.52 3.07 14.70
C LEU A 33 -4.17 2.64 13.27
N TRP A 34 -2.95 2.15 13.06
CA TRP A 34 -2.52 1.60 11.77
C TRP A 34 -3.38 0.41 11.36
N LYS A 35 -3.56 -0.58 12.24
CA LYS A 35 -4.39 -1.78 11.98
C LYS A 35 -5.82 -1.44 11.59
N ARG A 36 -6.43 -0.40 12.19
CA ARG A 36 -7.79 0.02 11.86
C ARG A 36 -7.89 0.67 10.47
N ARG A 37 -6.84 1.36 10.01
CA ARG A 37 -6.81 2.03 8.70
C ARG A 37 -6.20 1.16 7.59
N LEU A 38 -5.42 0.14 7.95
CA LEU A 38 -4.72 -0.75 7.04
C LEU A 38 -5.66 -1.38 5.98
N PRO A 39 -6.86 -1.89 6.34
CA PRO A 39 -7.77 -2.44 5.34
C PRO A 39 -8.19 -1.40 4.29
N GLY A 40 -8.50 -0.17 4.71
CA GLY A 40 -8.89 0.90 3.79
C GLY A 40 -7.76 1.28 2.83
N TYR A 41 -6.52 1.37 3.32
CA TYR A 41 -5.37 1.59 2.47
C TYR A 41 -5.13 0.44 1.50
N LEU A 42 -5.27 -0.82 1.95
CA LEU A 42 -5.14 -1.98 1.06
C LEU A 42 -6.21 -2.00 -0.02
N THR A 43 -7.44 -1.63 0.29
CA THR A 43 -8.51 -1.55 -0.71
C THR A 43 -8.21 -0.47 -1.75
N ILE A 44 -7.83 0.74 -1.32
CA ILE A 44 -7.51 1.83 -2.25
C ILE A 44 -6.30 1.46 -3.11
N MET A 45 -5.24 0.94 -2.50
CA MET A 45 -4.04 0.49 -3.21
C MET A 45 -4.36 -0.64 -4.18
N GLY A 46 -5.17 -1.62 -3.77
CA GLY A 46 -5.59 -2.73 -4.61
C GLY A 46 -6.38 -2.28 -5.84
N ILE A 47 -7.40 -1.43 -5.65
CA ILE A 47 -8.21 -0.90 -6.76
C ILE A 47 -7.34 -0.07 -7.70
N THR A 48 -6.54 0.84 -7.16
CA THR A 48 -5.62 1.67 -7.94
C THR A 48 -4.64 0.82 -8.74
N SER A 49 -4.10 -0.23 -8.13
CA SER A 49 -3.14 -1.14 -8.79
C SER A 49 -3.80 -1.90 -9.94
N ILE A 50 -5.01 -2.41 -9.76
CA ILE A 50 -5.77 -3.09 -10.81
C ILE A 50 -6.05 -2.13 -11.98
N ALA A 51 -6.45 -0.89 -11.68
CA ALA A 51 -6.74 0.11 -12.70
C ALA A 51 -5.48 0.47 -13.53
N VAL A 52 -4.35 0.73 -12.86
CA VAL A 52 -3.07 1.03 -13.51
C VAL A 52 -2.57 -0.17 -14.32
N TYR A 53 -2.65 -1.38 -13.78
CA TYR A 53 -2.25 -2.61 -14.47
C TYR A 53 -3.12 -2.88 -15.71
N GLY A 54 -4.43 -2.62 -15.61
CA GLY A 54 -5.35 -2.70 -16.74
C GLY A 54 -5.01 -1.68 -17.84
N LEU A 55 -4.64 -0.45 -17.47
CA LEU A 55 -4.18 0.56 -18.42
C LEU A 55 -2.92 0.10 -19.16
N TYR A 56 -1.92 -0.43 -18.44
CA TYR A 56 -0.71 -0.98 -19.05
C TYR A 56 -1.02 -2.12 -20.01
N ALA A 57 -1.91 -3.04 -19.62
CA ALA A 57 -2.32 -4.15 -20.48
C ALA A 57 -2.93 -3.65 -21.81
N ILE A 58 -3.78 -2.63 -21.75
CA ILE A 58 -4.40 -2.03 -22.94
C ILE A 58 -3.33 -1.38 -23.82
N VAL A 59 -2.46 -0.54 -23.25
CA VAL A 59 -1.40 0.15 -24.01
C VAL A 59 -0.47 -0.85 -24.70
N LEU A 60 -0.04 -1.89 -23.97
CA LEU A 60 0.83 -2.93 -24.53
C LEU A 60 0.16 -3.74 -25.62
N TYR A 61 -1.13 -4.06 -25.44
CA TYR A 61 -1.89 -4.77 -26.47
C TYR A 61 -2.03 -3.93 -27.74
N LEU A 62 -2.25 -2.62 -27.60
CA LEU A 62 -2.33 -1.71 -28.76
C LEU A 62 -0.99 -1.55 -29.48
N LEU A 63 0.13 -1.55 -28.75
CA LEU A 63 1.47 -1.34 -29.33
C LEU A 63 2.10 -2.61 -29.89
N ALA A 64 1.93 -3.74 -29.21
CA ALA A 64 2.66 -4.98 -29.48
C ALA A 64 1.75 -6.22 -29.57
N GLY A 65 0.43 -6.02 -29.58
CA GLY A 65 -0.55 -7.12 -29.71
C GLY A 65 -0.46 -8.12 -28.54
N PRO A 66 -0.73 -9.41 -28.80
CA PRO A 66 -0.66 -10.46 -27.78
C PRO A 66 0.72 -10.59 -27.11
N ILE A 67 1.80 -10.27 -27.82
CA ILE A 67 3.16 -10.30 -27.28
C ILE A 67 3.33 -9.24 -26.18
N GLY A 68 2.71 -8.07 -26.34
CA GLY A 68 2.71 -7.02 -25.32
C GLY A 68 2.09 -7.46 -23.98
N ILE A 69 1.10 -8.34 -24.00
CA ILE A 69 0.49 -8.85 -22.77
C ILE A 69 1.45 -9.82 -22.06
N SER A 70 2.23 -10.62 -22.80
CA SER A 70 3.18 -11.58 -22.21
C SER A 70 4.30 -10.92 -21.41
N ILE A 71 4.63 -9.67 -21.70
CA ILE A 71 5.66 -8.90 -20.99
C ILE A 71 5.13 -8.08 -19.82
N LEU A 72 3.81 -7.98 -19.66
CA LEU A 72 3.15 -7.19 -18.63
C LEU A 72 3.61 -7.53 -17.19
N PRO A 73 3.84 -8.81 -16.80
CA PRO A 73 4.32 -9.14 -15.46
C PRO A 73 5.73 -8.60 -15.16
N TYR A 74 6.52 -8.33 -16.20
CA TYR A 74 7.90 -7.89 -16.07
C TYR A 74 8.05 -6.38 -16.00
N ILE A 75 6.99 -5.64 -16.36
CA ILE A 75 6.96 -4.17 -16.26
C ILE A 75 6.77 -3.81 -14.80
N GLY A 76 7.91 -3.64 -14.13
CA GLY A 76 7.97 -3.21 -12.75
C GLY A 76 7.49 -1.76 -12.60
N THR A 77 6.64 -1.51 -11.60
CA THR A 77 6.36 -0.16 -11.10
C THR A 77 7.42 0.31 -10.09
N SER A 78 8.36 -0.56 -9.70
CA SER A 78 9.41 -0.27 -8.74
C SER A 78 10.80 -0.71 -9.22
N PRO A 79 11.88 -0.07 -8.73
CA PRO A 79 13.25 -0.51 -8.99
C PRO A 79 13.52 -1.95 -8.53
N PHE A 80 12.87 -2.39 -7.44
CA PHE A 80 13.00 -3.75 -6.93
C PHE A 80 12.37 -4.77 -7.88
N SER A 81 11.22 -4.46 -8.46
CA SER A 81 10.60 -5.33 -9.47
C SER A 81 11.45 -5.49 -10.71
N LEU A 82 12.22 -4.47 -11.10
CA LEU A 82 13.17 -4.59 -12.21
C LEU A 82 14.23 -5.64 -11.88
N ILE A 83 14.84 -5.58 -10.68
CA ILE A 83 15.85 -6.55 -10.25
C ILE A 83 15.29 -7.97 -10.22
N THR A 84 14.05 -8.17 -9.74
CA THR A 84 13.43 -9.50 -9.77
C THR A 84 13.12 -9.95 -11.19
N SER A 85 12.66 -9.06 -12.07
CA SER A 85 12.45 -9.36 -13.48
C SER A 85 13.75 -9.70 -14.22
N LEU A 86 14.89 -9.12 -13.81
CA LEU A 86 16.21 -9.45 -14.38
C LEU A 86 16.60 -10.90 -14.14
N ILE A 87 16.17 -11.50 -13.03
CA ILE A 87 16.42 -12.91 -12.71
C ILE A 87 15.65 -13.83 -13.68
N ASP A 88 14.44 -13.42 -14.08
CA ASP A 88 13.58 -14.17 -14.99
C ASP A 88 13.81 -13.85 -16.49
N LEU A 89 14.79 -12.97 -16.82
CA LEU A 89 15.10 -12.58 -18.20
C LEU A 89 15.47 -13.74 -19.11
N GLN A 90 15.93 -14.87 -18.57
CA GLN A 90 16.28 -16.05 -19.37
C GLN A 90 15.07 -16.65 -20.11
N GLN A 91 13.85 -16.30 -19.70
CA GLN A 91 12.62 -16.77 -20.32
C GLN A 91 12.09 -15.82 -21.41
N LEU A 92 12.72 -14.65 -21.58
CA LEU A 92 12.26 -13.62 -22.52
C LEU A 92 13.00 -13.71 -23.85
N SER A 93 12.25 -13.60 -24.94
CA SER A 93 12.78 -13.45 -26.30
C SER A 93 13.37 -12.05 -26.53
N MET A 94 14.27 -11.91 -27.50
CA MET A 94 14.92 -10.62 -27.78
C MET A 94 13.92 -9.50 -28.12
N ASP A 95 12.85 -9.84 -28.86
CA ASP A 95 11.80 -8.89 -29.23
C ASP A 95 11.05 -8.35 -27.99
N GLN A 96 10.83 -9.21 -26.99
CA GLN A 96 10.23 -8.81 -25.72
C GLN A 96 11.15 -7.91 -24.90
N VAL A 97 12.46 -8.17 -24.89
CA VAL A 97 13.44 -7.34 -24.18
C VAL A 97 13.51 -5.92 -24.76
N ILE A 98 13.47 -5.80 -26.09
CA ILE A 98 13.49 -4.49 -26.79
C ILE A 98 12.28 -3.64 -26.40
N ILE A 99 11.10 -4.24 -26.22
CA ILE A 99 9.87 -3.53 -25.83
C ILE A 99 9.85 -3.25 -24.32
N LEU A 100 10.37 -4.17 -23.51
CA LEU A 100 10.36 -4.07 -22.05
C LEU A 100 11.20 -2.90 -21.54
N ILE A 101 12.41 -2.70 -22.07
CA ILE A 101 13.32 -1.63 -21.63
C ILE A 101 12.68 -0.23 -21.67
N PRO A 102 12.16 0.27 -22.81
CA PRO A 102 11.55 1.59 -22.87
C PRO A 102 10.29 1.70 -22.01
N MET A 103 9.47 0.65 -21.94
CA MET A 103 8.27 0.66 -21.07
C MET A 103 8.63 0.74 -19.59
N THR A 104 9.71 0.09 -19.19
CA THR A 104 10.21 0.15 -17.81
C THR A 104 10.79 1.52 -17.48
N ILE A 105 11.47 2.18 -18.43
CA ILE A 105 11.95 3.56 -18.24
C ILE A 105 10.76 4.51 -18.08
N ILE A 106 9.73 4.38 -18.92
CA ILE A 106 8.51 5.21 -18.84
C ILE A 106 7.81 4.98 -17.50
N SER A 107 7.67 3.73 -17.04
CA SER A 107 7.04 3.44 -15.74
C SER A 107 7.83 4.05 -14.58
N MET A 108 9.16 4.00 -14.62
CA MET A 108 10.01 4.62 -13.60
C MET A 108 9.88 6.14 -13.58
N ILE A 109 9.77 6.80 -14.74
CA ILE A 109 9.55 8.26 -14.81
C ILE A 109 8.19 8.63 -14.21
N ILE A 110 7.12 7.91 -14.60
CA ILE A 110 5.78 8.15 -14.06
C ILE A 110 5.75 7.97 -12.54
N TYR A 111 6.48 7.00 -12.01
CA TYR A 111 6.52 6.75 -10.57
C TYR A 111 7.42 7.73 -9.80
N ALA A 112 8.43 8.32 -10.45
CA ALA A 112 9.33 9.29 -9.85
C ALA A 112 8.71 10.70 -9.69
N VAL A 113 7.64 10.98 -10.43
CA VAL A 113 6.86 12.24 -10.38
C VAL A 113 5.69 12.11 -9.42
#